data_AF-A0A2V6T5S0-F1
#
_entry.id   AF-A0A2V6T5S0-F1
#
_cell.length_a   1.000
_cell.length_b   1.000
_cell.length_c   1.000
_cell.angle_alpha   90.00
_cell.angle_beta   90.00
_cell.angle_gamma   90.00
#
_symmetry.space_group_name_H-M   'P 1'
#
loop_
_entity.id
_entity.type
_entity.pdbx_description
1 polymer ?
#
loop_
_entity_poly.entity_id
_entity_poly.type
_entity_poly.pdbx_seq_one_letter_code
_entity_poly.pdbx_strand_id
1 'polypeptide(L)'
;ICWLGYGERHRAGLAFNEMVARGELAAPIAIGRDHMDSGSVASPHRETEGMMDGSDAIADWPILNALLNTASGATWVSVHHGGGVGIGYSIHAGQVSVADGTALAAEKLARVLTADPGLGVVRHADAGYEIAKATVREHHLRMPMTE
;
A
#
# COMPACT_ATOMS: atom_id res chain seq x y z
N ILE A 1 -2.28 2.39 -16.36
CA ILE A 1 -2.77 2.11 -14.98
C ILE A 1 -3.28 0.67 -14.95
N CYS A 2 -2.95 -0.10 -13.90
CA CYS A 2 -3.39 -1.48 -13.73
C CYS A 2 -3.65 -1.72 -12.24
N TRP A 3 -4.83 -2.20 -11.88
CA TRP A 3 -5.19 -2.49 -10.50
C TRP A 3 -4.72 -3.90 -10.15
N LEU A 4 -3.79 -3.99 -9.19
CA LEU A 4 -3.24 -5.24 -8.67
C LEU A 4 -3.42 -5.28 -7.15
N GLY A 5 -3.82 -6.43 -6.63
CA GLY A 5 -4.06 -6.66 -5.21
C GLY A 5 -2.81 -7.07 -4.43
N TYR A 6 -3.03 -7.44 -3.17
CA TYR A 6 -2.00 -8.07 -2.35
C TYR A 6 -1.45 -9.33 -3.04
N GLY A 7 -0.16 -9.56 -2.91
CA GLY A 7 0.52 -10.68 -3.59
C GLY A 7 0.80 -10.44 -5.08
N GLU A 8 -0.03 -9.68 -5.80
CA GLU A 8 0.19 -9.37 -7.23
C GLU A 8 1.19 -8.23 -7.43
N ARG A 9 1.10 -7.18 -6.60
CA ARG A 9 1.97 -5.99 -6.72
C ARG A 9 3.46 -6.33 -6.64
N HIS A 10 3.88 -7.13 -5.65
CA HIS A 10 5.30 -7.50 -5.52
C HIS A 10 5.78 -8.37 -6.69
N ARG A 11 4.94 -9.30 -7.18
CA ARG A 11 5.26 -10.13 -8.35
C ARG A 11 5.49 -9.26 -9.59
N ALA A 12 4.60 -8.30 -9.84
CA ALA A 12 4.74 -7.37 -10.95
C ALA A 12 5.99 -6.48 -10.81
N GLY A 13 6.23 -5.92 -9.61
CA GLY A 13 7.39 -5.07 -9.38
C GLY A 13 8.73 -5.80 -9.55
N LEU A 14 8.82 -7.05 -9.08
CA LEU A 14 10.00 -7.89 -9.29
C LEU A 14 10.20 -8.23 -10.77
N ALA A 15 9.13 -8.56 -11.50
CA ALA A 15 9.20 -8.81 -12.93
C ALA A 15 9.69 -7.56 -13.70
N PHE A 16 9.18 -6.38 -13.37
CA PHE A 16 9.67 -5.13 -13.98
C PHE A 16 11.14 -4.87 -13.67
N ASN A 17 11.57 -5.10 -12.43
CA ASN A 17 12.98 -4.96 -12.05
C ASN A 17 13.88 -5.93 -12.83
N GLU A 18 13.45 -7.18 -13.03
CA GLU A 18 14.18 -8.15 -13.84
C GLU A 18 14.26 -7.72 -15.31
N MET A 19 13.17 -7.23 -15.89
CA MET A 19 13.15 -6.75 -17.27
C MET A 19 14.11 -5.55 -17.47
N VAL A 20 14.22 -4.65 -16.49
CA VAL A 20 15.23 -3.57 -16.50
C VAL A 20 16.64 -4.16 -16.41
N ALA A 21 16.88 -5.13 -15.52
CA ALA A 21 18.18 -5.78 -15.38
C ALA A 21 18.63 -6.51 -16.66
N ARG A 22 17.69 -7.11 -17.41
CA ARG A 22 17.94 -7.79 -18.69
C ARG A 22 18.07 -6.83 -19.88
N GLY A 23 17.82 -5.54 -19.69
CA GLY A 23 17.78 -4.55 -20.79
C GLY A 23 16.60 -4.72 -21.73
N GLU A 24 15.59 -5.51 -21.36
CA GLU A 24 14.31 -5.61 -22.08
C GLU A 24 13.53 -4.29 -21.99
N LEU A 25 13.66 -3.61 -20.84
CA LEU A 25 13.20 -2.24 -20.64
C LEU A 25 14.42 -1.31 -20.68
N ALA A 26 14.32 -0.26 -21.51
CA ALA A 26 15.46 0.61 -21.83
C ALA A 26 15.94 1.49 -20.67
N ALA A 27 15.15 1.63 -19.59
CA ALA A 27 15.45 2.49 -18.45
C ALA A 27 14.71 2.03 -17.19
N PRO A 28 15.14 2.49 -15.99
CA PRO A 28 14.43 2.25 -14.74
C PRO A 28 12.96 2.70 -14.76
N ILE A 29 12.14 2.04 -13.93
CA ILE A 29 10.70 2.30 -13.84
C ILE A 29 10.32 2.77 -12.44
N ALA A 30 9.56 3.87 -12.36
CA ALA A 30 8.90 4.28 -11.13
C ALA A 30 7.56 3.54 -10.98
N ILE A 31 7.37 2.89 -9.83
CA ILE A 31 6.18 2.15 -9.47
C ILE A 31 5.54 2.86 -8.29
N GLY A 32 4.36 3.42 -8.53
CA GLY A 32 3.59 4.15 -7.53
C GLY A 32 2.10 3.90 -7.66
N ARG A 33 1.34 4.71 -6.92
CA ARG A 33 -0.12 4.72 -6.92
C ARG A 33 -0.61 6.11 -6.52
N ASP A 34 -1.91 6.32 -6.69
CA ASP A 34 -2.59 7.41 -6.00
C ASP A 34 -2.58 7.17 -4.47
N HIS A 35 -2.85 8.21 -3.70
CA HIS A 35 -3.07 8.15 -2.26
C HIS A 35 -4.41 7.47 -1.91
N MET A 36 -5.35 7.40 -2.87
CA MET A 36 -6.56 6.59 -2.79
C MET A 36 -6.22 5.10 -2.99
N ASP A 37 -5.94 4.40 -1.90
CA ASP A 37 -5.70 2.95 -1.87
C ASP A 37 -6.10 2.36 -0.52
N SER A 38 -6.29 1.04 -0.49
CA SER A 38 -6.90 0.29 0.62
C SER A 38 -6.32 0.58 2.02
N GLY A 39 -5.03 0.86 2.14
CA GLY A 39 -4.36 1.09 3.42
C GLY A 39 -3.89 2.51 3.65
N SER A 40 -4.13 3.44 2.71
CA SER A 40 -3.36 4.68 2.65
C SER A 40 -4.17 5.95 2.78
N VAL A 41 -5.46 5.87 3.11
CA VAL A 41 -6.34 7.04 3.27
C VAL A 41 -7.35 6.84 4.39
N ALA A 42 -7.58 7.91 5.15
CA ALA A 42 -8.75 8.12 5.98
C ALA A 42 -9.50 9.34 5.43
N SER A 43 -10.72 9.12 4.96
CA SER A 43 -11.61 10.16 4.41
C SER A 43 -13.08 9.77 4.61
N PRO A 44 -13.73 10.25 5.70
CA PRO A 44 -15.09 9.87 6.09
C PRO A 44 -16.21 10.25 5.10
N HIS A 45 -15.90 11.03 4.07
CA HIS A 45 -16.85 11.45 3.02
C HIS A 45 -16.48 10.87 1.66
N ARG A 46 -15.62 9.84 1.65
CA ARG A 46 -15.13 9.19 0.43
C ARG A 46 -14.65 7.77 0.71
N GLU A 47 -13.34 7.51 0.83
CA GLU A 47 -12.80 6.14 0.88
C GLU A 47 -13.12 5.37 2.15
N THR A 48 -13.36 6.06 3.25
CA THR A 48 -13.67 5.43 4.55
C THR A 48 -15.05 5.82 5.05
N GLU A 49 -15.93 6.25 4.16
CA GLU A 49 -17.33 6.51 4.48
C GLU A 49 -18.07 5.19 4.77
N GLY A 50 -18.72 5.10 5.93
CA GLY A 50 -19.55 3.96 6.30
C GLY A 50 -18.76 2.69 6.53
N MET A 51 -17.59 2.78 7.20
CA MET A 51 -16.85 1.59 7.62
C MET A 51 -17.74 0.72 8.51
N MET A 52 -17.66 -0.62 8.36
CA MET A 52 -18.54 -1.58 9.04
C MET A 52 -18.59 -1.43 10.57
N ASP A 53 -17.48 -1.00 11.17
CA ASP A 53 -17.30 -0.79 12.61
C ASP A 53 -17.43 0.68 13.04
N GLY A 54 -17.72 1.60 12.10
CA GLY A 54 -17.77 3.04 12.35
C GLY A 54 -16.40 3.72 12.51
N SER A 55 -15.32 3.06 12.09
CA SER A 55 -13.94 3.59 12.16
C SER A 55 -13.60 4.66 11.11
N ASP A 56 -14.60 5.27 10.47
CA ASP A 56 -14.48 6.17 9.32
C ASP A 56 -13.38 7.23 9.47
N ALA A 57 -13.30 7.86 10.65
CA ALA A 57 -12.39 8.98 10.92
C ALA A 57 -11.02 8.58 11.51
N ILE A 58 -10.73 7.28 11.68
CA ILE A 58 -9.45 6.82 12.24
C ILE A 58 -8.34 7.04 11.21
N ALA A 59 -7.49 8.03 11.48
CA ALA A 59 -6.38 8.43 10.62
C ALA A 59 -5.03 7.79 10.98
N ASP A 60 -4.98 6.84 11.91
CA ASP A 60 -3.74 6.14 12.26
C ASP A 60 -3.22 5.31 11.07
N TRP A 61 -4.12 4.69 10.32
CA TRP A 61 -3.79 3.83 9.18
C TRP A 61 -2.94 4.49 8.07
N PRO A 62 -3.31 5.67 7.51
CA PRO A 62 -2.47 6.34 6.53
C PRO A 62 -1.11 6.79 7.11
N ILE A 63 -1.03 7.13 8.40
CA ILE A 63 0.25 7.46 9.04
C ILE A 63 1.13 6.22 9.16
N LEU A 64 0.56 5.09 9.62
CA LEU A 64 1.25 3.80 9.66
C LEU A 64 1.66 3.34 8.25
N ASN A 65 0.86 3.60 7.22
CA ASN A 65 1.21 3.29 5.83
C ASN A 65 2.49 4.02 5.42
N ALA A 66 2.59 5.33 5.69
CA ALA A 66 3.78 6.11 5.39
C ALA A 66 5.01 5.60 6.16
N LEU A 67 4.86 5.36 7.47
CA LEU A 67 5.96 4.86 8.32
C LEU A 67 6.44 3.48 7.87
N LEU A 68 5.50 2.57 7.57
CA LEU A 68 5.80 1.22 7.12
C LEU A 68 6.46 1.21 5.74
N ASN A 69 6.00 2.04 4.81
CA ASN A 69 6.63 2.17 3.49
C ASN A 69 8.03 2.77 3.57
N THR A 70 8.23 3.73 4.48
CA THR A 70 9.56 4.28 4.78
C THR A 70 10.49 3.20 5.30
N ALA A 71 10.05 2.42 6.30
CA ALA A 71 10.82 1.31 6.87
C ALA A 71 11.06 0.16 5.88
N SER A 72 10.13 -0.06 4.96
CA SER A 72 10.22 -1.10 3.92
C SER A 72 11.17 -0.73 2.78
N GLY A 73 11.51 0.56 2.65
CA GLY A 73 12.50 1.03 1.68
C GLY A 73 11.91 1.61 0.39
N ALA A 74 10.74 2.24 0.44
CA ALA A 74 10.25 3.05 -0.68
C ALA A 74 11.29 4.11 -1.09
N THR A 75 11.31 4.52 -2.36
CA THR A 75 12.24 5.55 -2.84
C THR A 75 11.83 6.93 -2.33
N TRP A 76 10.53 7.23 -2.33
CA TRP A 76 9.98 8.36 -1.60
C TRP A 76 8.60 8.04 -1.03
N VAL A 77 8.29 8.72 0.07
CA VAL A 77 7.03 8.60 0.82
C VAL A 77 6.50 10.00 1.08
N SER A 78 5.19 10.17 1.02
CA SER A 78 4.49 11.42 1.28
C SER A 78 3.35 11.22 2.26
N VAL A 79 3.12 12.22 3.12
CA VAL A 79 1.93 12.33 3.97
C VAL A 79 1.29 13.66 3.66
N HIS A 80 0.04 13.63 3.23
CA HIS A 80 -0.70 14.81 2.81
C HIS A 80 -2.05 14.89 3.53
N HIS A 81 -2.59 16.10 3.51
CA HIS A 81 -3.87 16.45 4.11
C HIS A 81 -4.79 17.11 3.08
N GLY A 82 -6.07 16.72 3.11
CA GLY A 82 -7.14 17.39 2.38
C GLY A 82 -7.20 17.13 0.87
N GLY A 83 -6.44 16.15 0.36
CA GLY A 83 -6.54 15.76 -1.04
C GLY A 83 -7.93 15.19 -1.36
N GLY A 84 -8.47 15.60 -2.51
CA GLY A 84 -9.79 15.19 -2.99
C GLY A 84 -10.96 15.91 -2.34
N VAL A 85 -11.05 15.86 -1.01
CA VAL A 85 -12.21 16.34 -0.23
C VAL A 85 -12.00 17.67 0.49
N GLY A 86 -10.82 18.28 0.37
CA GLY A 86 -10.51 19.59 0.94
C GLY A 86 -9.96 19.55 2.36
N ILE A 87 -9.45 20.70 2.80
CA ILE A 87 -8.83 20.88 4.13
C ILE A 87 -9.81 20.45 5.23
N GLY A 88 -9.31 19.64 6.16
CA GLY A 88 -10.04 19.11 7.30
C GLY A 88 -10.57 17.69 7.10
N TYR A 89 -10.67 17.20 5.86
CA TYR A 89 -11.53 16.03 5.55
C TYR A 89 -10.79 14.75 5.12
N SER A 90 -9.47 14.80 4.93
CA SER A 90 -8.69 13.60 4.65
C SER A 90 -7.25 13.68 5.17
N ILE A 91 -6.73 12.53 5.56
CA ILE A 91 -5.30 12.29 5.82
C ILE A 91 -4.91 11.06 5.00
N HIS A 92 -3.85 11.16 4.21
CA HIS A 92 -3.48 10.07 3.30
C HIS A 92 -1.99 10.06 2.93
N ALA A 93 -1.50 8.87 2.62
CA ALA A 93 -0.11 8.59 2.32
C ALA A 93 0.12 8.07 0.90
N GLY A 94 1.25 8.46 0.33
CA GLY A 94 1.72 8.01 -0.97
C GLY A 94 3.08 7.34 -0.83
N GLN A 95 3.35 6.39 -1.72
CA GLN A 95 4.68 5.80 -1.86
C GLN A 95 5.00 5.61 -3.34
N VAL A 96 6.27 5.74 -3.66
CA VAL A 96 6.81 5.29 -4.94
C VAL A 96 8.13 4.58 -4.72
N SER A 97 8.32 3.49 -5.46
CA SER A 97 9.54 2.70 -5.49
C SER A 97 10.09 2.65 -6.90
N VAL A 98 11.42 2.64 -7.03
CA VAL A 98 12.09 2.57 -8.34
C VAL A 98 12.63 1.17 -8.57
N ALA A 99 12.26 0.58 -9.70
CA ALA A 99 12.83 -0.64 -10.24
C ALA A 99 13.96 -0.26 -11.21
N ASP A 100 15.20 -0.28 -10.72
CA ASP A 100 16.40 0.10 -11.48
C ASP A 100 17.25 -1.10 -11.95
N GLY A 101 16.75 -2.32 -11.76
CA GLY A 101 17.43 -3.56 -12.14
C GLY A 101 18.43 -4.06 -11.11
N THR A 102 18.65 -3.35 -10.00
CA THR A 102 19.60 -3.79 -8.97
C THR A 102 18.98 -4.83 -8.02
N ALA A 103 19.84 -5.62 -7.38
CA ALA A 103 19.44 -6.55 -6.32
C ALA A 103 18.83 -5.81 -5.10
N LEU A 104 19.35 -4.62 -4.78
CA LEU A 104 18.80 -3.79 -3.71
C LEU A 104 17.39 -3.33 -4.03
N ALA A 105 17.11 -2.90 -5.27
CA ALA A 105 15.76 -2.56 -5.69
C ALA A 105 14.83 -3.77 -5.61
N ALA A 106 15.29 -4.98 -5.99
CA ALA A 106 14.49 -6.19 -5.84
C ALA A 106 14.09 -6.46 -4.38
N GLU A 107 15.02 -6.36 -3.42
CA GLU A 107 14.71 -6.53 -1.99
C GLU A 107 13.71 -5.47 -1.48
N LYS A 108 13.92 -4.20 -1.84
CA LYS A 108 13.02 -3.10 -1.45
C LYS A 108 11.63 -3.29 -2.05
N LEU A 109 11.53 -3.62 -3.34
CA LEU A 109 10.26 -3.84 -4.03
C LEU A 109 9.49 -5.00 -3.42
N ALA A 110 10.16 -6.11 -3.11
CA ALA A 110 9.53 -7.24 -2.44
C ALA A 110 8.90 -6.85 -1.09
N ARG A 111 9.58 -5.99 -0.31
CA ARG A 111 9.08 -5.51 0.98
C ARG A 111 7.97 -4.47 0.83
N VAL A 112 8.22 -3.38 0.11
CA VAL A 112 7.27 -2.26 -0.04
C VAL A 112 5.98 -2.72 -0.70
N LEU A 113 6.07 -3.46 -1.81
CA LEU A 113 4.88 -3.89 -2.56
C LEU A 113 4.14 -5.07 -1.91
N THR A 114 4.66 -5.58 -0.77
CA THR A 114 3.95 -6.49 0.12
C THR A 114 3.33 -5.71 1.29
N ALA A 115 4.11 -4.86 1.95
CA ALA A 115 3.69 -4.12 3.12
C ALA A 115 2.60 -3.08 2.83
N ASP A 116 2.72 -2.36 1.70
CA ASP A 116 1.80 -1.31 1.29
C ASP A 116 0.34 -1.81 1.11
N PRO A 117 0.05 -2.79 0.22
CA PRO A 117 -1.28 -3.38 0.14
C PRO A 117 -1.61 -4.25 1.37
N GLY A 118 -0.61 -4.82 2.05
CA GLY A 118 -0.81 -5.67 3.22
C GLY A 118 -1.45 -4.91 4.38
N LEU A 119 -1.03 -3.67 4.62
CA LEU A 119 -1.66 -2.83 5.63
C LEU A 119 -3.12 -2.53 5.30
N GLY A 120 -3.46 -2.37 4.01
CA GLY A 120 -4.85 -2.21 3.58
C GLY A 120 -5.72 -3.42 3.85
N VAL A 121 -5.18 -4.63 3.66
CA VAL A 121 -5.86 -5.87 4.04
C VAL A 121 -6.07 -5.92 5.56
N VAL A 122 -5.04 -5.64 6.35
CA VAL A 122 -5.14 -5.64 7.82
C VAL A 122 -6.14 -4.62 8.32
N ARG A 123 -6.13 -3.38 7.79
CA ARG A 123 -7.08 -2.31 8.14
C ARG A 123 -8.53 -2.76 7.96
N HIS A 124 -8.86 -3.38 6.83
CA HIS A 124 -10.22 -3.80 6.55
C HIS A 124 -10.59 -5.10 7.32
N ALA A 125 -9.62 -5.96 7.62
CA ALA A 125 -9.86 -7.11 8.47
C ALA A 125 -10.17 -6.68 9.91
N ASP A 126 -9.45 -5.67 10.42
CA ASP A 126 -9.66 -5.03 11.72
C ASP A 126 -11.07 -4.42 11.83
N ALA A 127 -11.50 -3.70 10.79
CA ALA A 127 -12.86 -3.16 10.69
C ALA A 127 -13.97 -4.21 10.50
N GLY A 128 -13.63 -5.50 10.45
CA GLY A 128 -14.60 -6.60 10.47
C GLY A 128 -14.96 -7.20 9.11
N TYR A 129 -14.40 -6.73 8.00
CA TYR A 129 -14.77 -7.22 6.67
C TYR A 129 -14.29 -8.66 6.42
N GLU A 130 -15.22 -9.59 6.18
CA GLU A 130 -14.92 -11.02 6.02
C GLU A 130 -14.02 -11.33 4.82
N ILE A 131 -14.14 -10.57 3.73
CA ILE A 131 -13.24 -10.72 2.57
C ILE A 131 -11.79 -10.42 2.96
N ALA A 132 -11.55 -9.37 3.76
CA ALA A 132 -10.21 -9.01 4.21
C ALA A 132 -9.67 -10.04 5.22
N LYS A 133 -10.51 -10.52 6.15
CA LYS A 133 -10.14 -11.63 7.06
C LYS A 133 -9.80 -12.91 6.29
N ALA A 134 -10.51 -13.21 5.21
CA ALA A 134 -10.20 -14.34 4.34
C ALA A 134 -8.83 -14.16 3.66
N THR A 135 -8.54 -12.97 3.14
CA THR A 135 -7.23 -12.63 2.57
C THR A 135 -6.11 -12.73 3.61
N VAL A 136 -6.33 -12.31 4.86
CA VAL A 136 -5.37 -12.49 5.96
C VAL A 136 -5.02 -13.98 6.14
N ARG A 137 -6.04 -14.84 6.18
CA ARG A 137 -5.85 -16.30 6.33
C ARG A 137 -5.16 -16.93 5.12
N GLU A 138 -5.61 -16.60 3.92
CA GLU A 138 -5.10 -17.15 2.66
C GLU A 138 -3.61 -16.84 2.44
N HIS A 139 -3.21 -15.62 2.77
CA HIS A 139 -1.84 -15.17 2.58
C HIS A 139 -0.96 -15.24 3.83
N HIS A 140 -1.48 -15.80 4.93
CA HIS A 140 -0.77 -15.91 6.21
C HIS A 140 -0.20 -14.56 6.69
N LEU A 141 -0.98 -13.49 6.51
CA LEU A 141 -0.62 -12.17 7.01
C LEU A 141 -0.62 -12.19 8.54
N ARG A 142 0.47 -11.71 9.14
CA ARG A 142 0.55 -11.59 10.59
C ARG A 142 -0.31 -10.43 11.08
N MET A 143 -1.39 -10.78 11.78
CA MET A 143 -2.29 -9.83 12.43
C MET A 143 -2.41 -10.22 13.91
N PRO A 144 -1.64 -9.57 14.81
CA PRO A 144 -1.48 -10.03 16.20
C PRO A 144 -2.78 -10.22 16.99
N MET A 145 -3.83 -9.47 16.68
CA MET A 145 -5.13 -9.59 17.34
C MET A 145 -5.89 -10.89 17.01
N THR A 146 -5.39 -11.67 16.05
CA THR A 146 -5.97 -12.93 15.57
C THR A 146 -5.03 -14.14 15.71
N GLU A 147 -3.84 -13.94 16.31
CA GLU A 147 -2.85 -15.00 16.60
C GLU A 147 -3.19 -15.79 17.87
#